data_AF-A0A075I2Q9-F1
#
_entry.id   AF-A0A075I2Q9-F1
#
_cell.length_a   1.000
_cell.length_b   1.000
_cell.length_c   1.000
_cell.angle_alpha   90.00
_cell.angle_beta   90.00
_cell.angle_gamma   90.00
#
_symmetry.space_group_name_H-M   'P 1'
#
loop_
_entity.id
_entity.type
_entity.pdbx_description
1 polymer ?
#
loop_
_entity_poly.entity_id
_entity_poly.type
_entity_poly.pdbx_seq_one_letter_code
_entity_poly.pdbx_strand_id
1 'polypeptide(L)'
;MSAGKFDPFVSEWISFSKNPNYNLIEKCLKMAQILEYPELDISKYIEKINDISNSLKAKIGKVKNSTYLISMLNEHLFDELGFYGAEEDYYDPGNSFLNIVLDKKLAYQLLSL
;
A
#
# COMPACT_ATOMS: atom_id res chain seq x y z
N MET A 1 -20.79 -36.32 5.27
CA MET A 1 -19.73 -35.32 5.51
C MET A 1 -19.94 -34.21 4.48
N SER A 2 -20.72 -33.17 4.80
CA SER A 2 -20.95 -32.07 3.84
C SER A 2 -19.67 -31.27 3.73
N ALA A 3 -19.13 -31.16 2.51
CA ALA A 3 -18.10 -30.17 2.21
C ALA A 3 -18.60 -28.81 2.72
N GLY A 4 -17.95 -28.27 3.75
CA GLY A 4 -18.29 -26.95 4.28
C GLY A 4 -18.18 -25.97 3.12
N LYS A 5 -19.28 -25.29 2.79
CA LYS A 5 -19.23 -24.17 1.84
C LYS A 5 -18.19 -23.20 2.37
N PHE A 6 -17.11 -23.00 1.61
CA PHE A 6 -16.12 -21.99 1.94
C PHE A 6 -16.83 -20.65 2.08
N ASP A 7 -16.40 -19.86 3.06
CA ASP A 7 -16.84 -18.48 3.22
C ASP A 7 -16.75 -17.74 1.87
N PRO A 8 -17.81 -17.04 1.42
CA PRO A 8 -17.80 -16.30 0.17
C PRO A 8 -16.60 -15.34 0.04
N PHE A 9 -16.18 -14.70 1.12
CA PHE A 9 -15.04 -13.79 1.16
C PHE A 9 -13.71 -14.51 0.94
N VAL A 10 -13.54 -15.72 1.50
CA VAL A 10 -12.35 -16.55 1.26
C VAL A 10 -12.28 -16.99 -0.19
N SER A 11 -13.42 -17.35 -0.78
CA SER A 11 -13.50 -17.75 -2.19
C SER A 11 -13.20 -16.59 -3.14
N GLU A 12 -13.69 -15.39 -2.81
CA GLU A 12 -13.40 -14.16 -3.54
C GLU A 12 -11.92 -13.81 -3.46
N TRP A 13 -11.32 -13.84 -2.26
CA TRP A 13 -9.90 -13.58 -2.06
C TRP A 13 -9.00 -14.55 -2.83
N ILE A 14 -9.28 -15.85 -2.79
CA ILE A 14 -8.49 -16.86 -3.52
C ILE A 14 -8.54 -16.59 -5.02
N SER A 15 -9.72 -16.26 -5.55
CA SER A 15 -9.90 -15.93 -6.96
C SER A 15 -9.10 -14.69 -7.37
N PHE A 16 -9.14 -13.63 -6.56
CA PHE A 16 -8.46 -12.37 -6.84
C PHE A 16 -6.94 -12.47 -6.68
N SER A 17 -6.46 -13.07 -5.60
CA SER A 17 -5.02 -13.20 -5.29
C SER A 17 -4.25 -14.04 -6.30
N LYS A 18 -4.88 -15.09 -6.85
CA LYS A 18 -4.30 -15.95 -7.89
C LYS A 18 -4.38 -15.38 -9.31
N ASN A 19 -5.18 -14.33 -9.54
CA ASN A 19 -5.30 -13.73 -10.85
C ASN A 19 -4.01 -12.95 -11.20
N PRO A 20 -3.32 -13.29 -12.30
CA PRO A 20 -2.09 -12.62 -12.71
C PRO A 20 -2.32 -11.20 -13.27
N ASN A 21 -3.57 -10.84 -13.60
CA ASN A 21 -3.90 -9.50 -14.10
C ASN A 21 -3.84 -8.42 -13.01
N TYR A 22 -3.80 -8.82 -11.73
CA TYR A 22 -3.67 -7.89 -10.61
C TYR A 22 -2.28 -7.95 -10.01
N ASN A 23 -1.70 -6.78 -9.80
CA ASN A 23 -0.41 -6.60 -9.15
C ASN A 23 -0.54 -6.66 -7.61
N LEU A 24 0.58 -6.50 -6.90
CA LEU A 24 0.61 -6.57 -5.44
C LEU A 24 -0.24 -5.47 -4.78
N ILE A 25 -0.20 -4.24 -5.28
CA ILE A 25 -0.95 -3.10 -4.74
C ILE A 25 -2.45 -3.38 -4.82
N GLU A 26 -2.92 -3.80 -6.00
CA GLU A 26 -4.33 -4.16 -6.22
C GLU A 26 -4.79 -5.27 -5.27
N LYS A 27 -3.94 -6.27 -5.05
CA LYS A 27 -4.22 -7.38 -4.12
C LYS A 27 -4.26 -6.91 -2.66
N CYS A 28 -3.34 -6.05 -2.24
CA CYS A 28 -3.36 -5.48 -0.89
C CYS A 28 -4.63 -4.63 -0.64
N LEU A 29 -5.02 -3.80 -1.61
CA LEU A 29 -6.25 -3.00 -1.51
C LEU A 29 -7.50 -3.88 -1.52
N LYS A 30 -7.54 -4.93 -2.36
CA LYS A 30 -8.66 -5.88 -2.35
C LYS A 30 -8.78 -6.64 -1.02
N MET A 31 -7.65 -7.00 -0.41
CA MET A 31 -7.65 -7.62 0.92
C MET A 31 -8.27 -6.68 1.96
N ALA A 32 -7.87 -5.41 1.96
CA ALA A 32 -8.43 -4.39 2.85
C ALA A 32 -9.95 -4.22 2.62
N GLN A 33 -10.38 -4.24 1.35
CA GLN A 33 -11.79 -4.14 0.98
C GLN A 33 -12.63 -5.32 1.50
N ILE A 34 -12.11 -6.55 1.39
CA ILE A 34 -12.81 -7.76 1.84
C ILE A 34 -12.91 -7.82 3.36
N LEU A 35 -11.85 -7.42 4.08
CA LEU A 35 -11.78 -7.62 5.54
C LEU A 35 -12.47 -6.52 6.35
N GLU A 36 -12.22 -5.25 6.03
CA GLU A 36 -12.57 -4.14 6.94
C GLU A 36 -13.20 -2.93 6.23
N TYR A 37 -12.93 -2.73 4.93
CA TYR A 37 -13.31 -1.53 4.19
C TYR A 37 -14.12 -1.86 2.92
N PRO A 38 -15.34 -2.41 3.01
CA PRO A 38 -16.11 -2.85 1.84
C PRO A 38 -16.35 -1.73 0.80
N GLU A 39 -16.45 -0.48 1.25
CA GLU A 39 -16.65 0.71 0.42
C GLU A 39 -15.35 1.29 -0.17
N LEU A 40 -14.21 0.59 -0.02
CA LEU A 40 -12.93 1.05 -0.50
C LEU A 40 -12.93 1.15 -2.04
N ASP A 41 -12.74 2.37 -2.55
CA ASP A 41 -12.52 2.61 -3.98
C ASP A 41 -11.06 2.29 -4.36
N ILE A 42 -10.83 1.05 -4.81
CA ILE A 42 -9.49 0.56 -5.18
C ILE A 42 -8.83 1.46 -6.24
N SER A 43 -9.58 1.90 -7.25
CA SER A 43 -9.05 2.72 -8.35
C SER A 43 -8.51 4.05 -7.84
N LYS A 44 -9.23 4.69 -6.92
CA LYS A 44 -8.77 5.95 -6.28
C LYS A 44 -7.44 5.80 -5.55
N TYR A 45 -7.21 4.68 -4.84
CA TYR A 45 -5.92 4.47 -4.15
C TYR A 45 -4.78 4.11 -5.10
N ILE A 46 -5.08 3.43 -6.21
CA ILE A 46 -4.10 3.21 -7.28
C ILE A 46 -3.67 4.54 -7.90
N GLU A 47 -4.62 5.44 -8.17
CA GLU A 47 -4.32 6.80 -8.66
C GLU A 47 -3.43 7.56 -7.68
N LYS A 48 -3.75 7.57 -6.37
CA LYS A 48 -2.90 8.18 -5.34
C LYS A 48 -1.45 7.67 -5.38
N ILE A 49 -1.25 6.35 -5.53
CA ILE A 49 0.10 5.77 -5.60
C ILE A 49 0.81 6.18 -6.90
N ASN A 50 0.09 6.19 -8.02
CA ASN A 50 0.62 6.65 -9.29
C ASN A 50 1.06 8.11 -9.23
N ASP A 51 0.29 8.97 -8.57
CA ASP A 51 0.63 10.38 -8.37
C ASP A 51 1.94 10.53 -7.59
N ILE A 52 2.09 9.79 -6.48
CA ILE A 52 3.34 9.75 -5.69
C ILE A 52 4.51 9.24 -6.56
N SER A 53 4.28 8.19 -7.36
CA SER A 53 5.32 7.65 -8.26
C SER A 53 5.74 8.69 -9.31
N ASN A 54 4.78 9.40 -9.90
CA ASN A 54 5.02 10.37 -10.95
C ASN A 54 5.72 11.62 -10.40
N SER A 55 5.33 12.11 -9.22
CA SER A 55 6.01 13.24 -8.57
C SER A 55 7.45 12.90 -8.21
N LEU A 56 7.72 11.68 -7.74
CA LEU A 56 9.07 11.22 -7.48
C LEU A 56 9.89 11.08 -8.77
N LYS A 57 9.33 10.45 -9.82
CA LYS A 57 10.01 10.27 -11.12
C LYS A 57 10.35 11.60 -11.79
N ALA A 58 9.53 12.64 -11.62
CA ALA A 58 9.83 13.96 -12.14
C ALA A 58 11.08 14.59 -11.49
N LYS A 59 11.42 14.17 -10.26
CA LYS A 59 12.57 14.65 -9.49
C LYS A 59 13.81 13.80 -9.68
N ILE A 60 13.62 12.49 -9.80
CA ILE A 60 14.70 11.54 -10.06
C ILE A 60 15.13 11.70 -11.53
N GLY A 61 16.20 12.45 -11.75
CA GLY A 61 16.89 12.47 -13.04
C GLY A 61 17.48 11.08 -13.39
N LYS A 62 18.37 11.00 -14.40
CA LYS A 62 19.06 9.74 -14.77
C LYS A 62 20.15 9.32 -13.75
N VAL A 63 19.89 9.41 -12.45
CA VAL A 63 20.87 9.11 -11.40
C VAL A 63 20.94 7.61 -11.17
N LYS A 64 22.16 7.04 -11.23
CA LYS A 64 22.42 5.59 -11.08
C LYS A 64 22.82 5.15 -9.67
N ASN A 65 22.92 6.09 -8.72
CA ASN A 65 23.37 5.79 -7.36
C ASN A 65 22.16 5.42 -6.46
N SER A 66 22.14 4.18 -5.97
CA SER A 66 21.07 3.66 -5.10
C SER A 66 20.92 4.42 -3.78
N THR A 67 22.01 4.85 -3.15
CA THR A 67 21.96 5.63 -1.91
C THR A 67 21.30 6.99 -2.13
N TYR A 68 21.58 7.63 -3.27
CA TYR A 68 20.94 8.89 -3.64
C TYR A 68 19.43 8.69 -3.89
N LEU A 69 19.04 7.59 -4.55
CA LEU A 69 17.63 7.26 -4.78
C LEU A 69 16.87 7.06 -3.46
N ILE A 70 17.49 6.38 -2.48
CA ILE A 70 16.91 6.21 -1.13
C ILE A 70 16.76 7.57 -0.45
N SER A 71 17.77 8.43 -0.51
CA SER A 71 17.70 9.78 0.05
C SER A 71 16.56 10.60 -0.57
N MET A 72 16.44 10.58 -1.90
CA MET A 72 15.35 11.28 -2.61
C MET A 72 13.98 10.72 -2.28
N LEU A 73 13.86 9.40 -2.11
CA LEU A 73 12.62 8.77 -1.69
C LEU A 73 12.22 9.22 -0.28
N ASN A 74 13.18 9.27 0.64
CA ASN A 74 12.94 9.72 2.01
C ASN A 74 12.51 11.19 2.05
N GLU A 75 13.27 12.07 1.40
CA GLU A 75 12.91 13.50 1.31
C GLU A 75 11.51 13.67 0.71
N HIS A 76 11.20 12.96 -0.37
CA HIS A 76 9.90 13.05 -1.01
C HIS A 76 8.75 12.57 -0.10
N LEU A 77 8.92 11.43 0.57
CA LEU A 77 7.87 10.87 1.42
C LEU A 77 7.70 11.67 2.71
N PHE A 78 8.79 11.95 3.43
CA PHE A 78 8.72 12.51 4.78
C PHE A 78 8.66 14.04 4.79
N ASP A 79 9.56 14.70 4.05
CA ASP A 79 9.68 16.16 4.12
C ASP A 79 8.61 16.85 3.26
N GLU A 80 8.30 16.27 2.10
CA GLU A 80 7.37 16.91 1.16
C GLU A 80 5.94 16.38 1.27
N LEU A 81 5.76 15.06 1.27
CA LEU A 81 4.44 14.46 1.37
C LEU A 81 3.97 14.35 2.83
N GLY A 82 4.85 14.55 3.82
CA GLY A 82 4.50 14.56 5.24
C GLY A 82 4.18 13.19 5.79
N PHE A 83 4.77 12.13 5.24
CA PHE A 83 4.74 10.82 5.88
C PHE A 83 5.51 10.85 7.19
N TYR A 84 5.10 10.04 8.15
CA TYR A 84 5.75 9.96 9.44
C TYR A 84 5.81 8.52 9.96
N GLY A 85 6.82 8.25 10.79
CA GLY A 85 6.87 7.03 11.59
C GLY A 85 5.89 7.15 12.74
N ALA A 86 4.98 6.18 12.89
CA ALA A 86 4.00 6.22 13.97
C ALA A 86 4.42 5.32 15.13
N GLU A 87 5.48 5.76 15.83
CA GLU A 87 6.07 5.02 16.95
C GLU A 87 5.10 4.77 18.11
N GLU A 88 4.06 5.59 18.25
CA GLU A 88 3.14 5.55 19.39
C GLU A 88 2.03 4.47 19.28
N ASP A 89 1.76 3.91 18.08
CA ASP A 89 0.66 2.94 17.88
C ASP A 89 1.03 1.77 16.95
N TYR A 90 2.23 1.23 17.15
CA TYR A 90 2.79 0.14 16.33
C TYR A 90 1.88 -1.11 16.23
N TYR A 91 1.05 -1.36 17.24
CA TYR A 91 0.21 -2.54 17.32
C TYR A 91 -1.23 -2.33 16.80
N ASP A 92 -1.58 -1.14 16.30
CA ASP A 92 -2.88 -0.96 15.62
C ASP A 92 -2.90 -1.82 14.34
N PRO A 93 -3.74 -2.87 14.27
CA PRO A 93 -3.83 -3.74 13.11
C PRO A 93 -4.23 -2.97 11.84
N GLY A 94 -4.91 -1.83 11.99
CA GLY A 94 -5.28 -0.92 10.90
C GLY A 94 -4.06 -0.42 10.10
N ASN A 95 -2.91 -0.30 10.75
CA ASN A 95 -1.67 0.19 10.13
C ASN A 95 -1.07 -0.80 9.12
N SER A 96 -1.58 -2.03 9.05
CA SER A 96 -1.21 -3.01 8.02
C SER A 96 -1.98 -2.82 6.70
N PHE A 97 -3.04 -2.02 6.67
CA PHE A 97 -3.82 -1.79 5.46
C PHE A 97 -3.28 -0.61 4.64
N LEU A 98 -3.03 -0.86 3.36
CA LEU A 98 -2.41 0.13 2.46
C LEU A 98 -3.22 1.42 2.34
N ASN A 99 -4.56 1.35 2.38
CA ASN A 99 -5.41 2.55 2.38
C ASN A 99 -5.18 3.41 3.63
N ILE A 100 -5.04 2.79 4.81
CA ILE A 100 -4.76 3.48 6.06
C ILE A 100 -3.36 4.09 6.05
N VAL A 101 -2.37 3.35 5.57
CA VAL A 101 -1.00 3.83 5.39
C VAL A 101 -0.97 5.10 4.53
N LEU A 102 -1.71 5.13 3.43
CA LEU A 102 -1.76 6.28 2.53
C LEU A 102 -2.55 7.45 3.11
N ASP A 103 -3.67 7.19 3.78
CA ASP A 103 -4.55 8.26 4.31
C ASP A 103 -3.97 8.91 5.56
N LYS A 104 -3.41 8.10 6.47
CA LYS A 104 -2.71 8.59 7.67
C LYS A 104 -1.26 8.98 7.36
N LYS A 105 -0.75 8.72 6.15
CA LYS A 105 0.64 8.97 5.72
C LYS A 105 1.66 8.29 6.65
N LEU A 106 1.48 7.01 6.89
CA LEU A 106 2.33 6.21 7.77
C LEU A 106 3.48 5.59 6.96
N ALA A 107 4.66 5.48 7.55
CA ALA A 107 5.82 4.88 6.87
C ALA A 107 6.50 3.74 7.63
N TYR A 108 5.76 3.01 8.47
CA TYR A 108 6.24 1.90 9.33
C TYR A 108 7.23 0.94 8.67
N GLN A 109 7.09 0.68 7.36
CA GLN A 109 7.85 -0.35 6.64
C GLN A 109 8.83 0.20 5.58
N LEU A 110 8.89 1.51 5.38
CA LEU A 110 9.73 2.10 4.33
C LEU A 110 11.14 2.50 4.78
N LEU A 111 11.46 2.40 6.08
CA LEU A 111 12.71 2.95 6.63
C LEU A 111 13.48 2.11 7.65
N SER A 112 13.10 0.86 7.92
CA SER A 112 13.93 -0.01 8.78
C SER A 112 15.07 -0.73 8.03
N LEU A 113 15.48 -0.23 6.85
CA LEU A 113 16.56 -0.79 6.03
C LEU A 113 17.65 0.24 5.77
#